data_AF-A0A7C3UVX3-F1
#
_entry.id   AF-A0A7C3UVX3-F1
#
_cell.length_a   1.000
_cell.length_b   1.000
_cell.length_c   1.000
_cell.angle_alpha   90.00
_cell.angle_beta   90.00
_cell.angle_gamma   90.00
#
_symmetry.space_group_name_H-M   'P 1'
#
loop_
_entity.id
_entity.type
_entity.pdbx_description
1 polymer ?
#
loop_
_entity_poly.entity_id
_entity_poly.type
_entity_poly.pdbx_seq_one_letter_code
_entity_poly.pdbx_strand_id
1 'polypeptide(L)'
;MKMREDRMKRCPLLRQERAIYCKNFPLKKMIPFERIFQNENLCLKRNHKDCPLYSKGMVLVGKDLAICPFVGFETVSYCVAFPLKKIAANSIVSSPCNSLAYVDCPIYKRMAGTAEEARRLTSLHGFMIDEAKLYLEGHLWMRRKNGVVRIGLDDFAQFILGPIASVRLREKGEKIGESEWYMRCEVDTGEVELLAPFRGVV
;
A
#
# COMPACT_ATOMS: atom_id res chain seq x y z
N MET A 1 -19.40 16.65 -18.87
CA MET A 1 -19.89 15.79 -17.75
C MET A 1 -19.01 14.57 -17.45
N LYS A 2 -18.02 14.22 -18.29
CA LYS A 2 -17.05 13.10 -18.06
C LYS A 2 -15.96 13.33 -16.99
N MET A 3 -15.77 14.56 -16.51
CA MET A 3 -14.66 14.90 -15.58
C MET A 3 -14.93 14.60 -14.10
N ARG A 4 -16.19 14.35 -13.68
CA ARG A 4 -16.51 14.06 -12.28
C ARG A 4 -16.35 12.58 -11.90
N GLU A 5 -16.55 11.65 -12.83
CA GLU A 5 -16.44 10.20 -12.57
C GLU A 5 -14.99 9.72 -12.43
N ASP A 6 -14.03 10.35 -13.12
CA ASP A 6 -12.62 9.96 -13.01
C ASP A 6 -11.96 10.37 -11.68
N ARG A 7 -12.60 11.28 -10.91
CA ARG A 7 -12.13 11.67 -9.57
C ARG A 7 -12.42 10.63 -8.49
N MET A 8 -13.27 9.64 -8.74
CA MET A 8 -13.72 8.68 -7.72
C MET A 8 -13.10 7.28 -7.83
N LYS A 9 -12.11 7.08 -8.72
CA LYS A 9 -11.41 5.79 -8.86
C LYS A 9 -10.26 5.59 -7.87
N ARG A 10 -9.94 6.59 -7.04
CA ARG A 10 -8.82 6.56 -6.09
C ARG A 10 -9.24 7.11 -4.74
N CYS A 11 -8.56 6.67 -3.69
CA CYS A 11 -8.83 7.08 -2.32
C CYS A 11 -8.71 8.60 -2.17
N PRO A 12 -9.74 9.30 -1.65
CA PRO A 12 -9.68 10.74 -1.40
C PRO A 12 -8.59 11.17 -0.42
N LEU A 13 -8.12 10.25 0.43
CA LEU A 13 -7.05 10.47 1.40
C LEU A 13 -5.65 10.19 0.82
N LEU A 14 -5.56 9.69 -0.41
CA LEU A 14 -4.28 9.49 -1.08
C LEU A 14 -3.75 10.84 -1.57
N ARG A 15 -2.47 11.10 -1.31
CA ARG A 15 -1.73 12.21 -1.91
C ARG A 15 -0.57 11.65 -2.69
N GLN A 16 -0.26 12.33 -3.79
CA GLN A 16 0.91 12.06 -4.62
C GLN A 16 1.89 13.21 -4.45
N GLU A 17 3.15 12.89 -4.33
CA GLU A 17 4.24 13.87 -4.23
C GLU A 17 5.40 13.39 -5.10
N ARG A 18 6.19 14.31 -5.62
CA ARG A 18 7.43 13.96 -6.32
C ARG A 18 8.51 13.72 -5.29
N ALA A 19 9.23 12.62 -5.43
CA ALA A 19 10.42 12.31 -4.65
C ALA A 19 11.64 12.26 -5.58
N ILE A 20 12.80 12.61 -5.03
CA ILE A 20 14.09 12.33 -5.65
C ILE A 20 14.72 11.12 -4.97
N TYR A 21 15.59 10.44 -5.70
CA TYR A 21 16.47 9.42 -5.16
C TYR A 21 17.82 9.43 -5.88
N CYS A 22 18.83 8.83 -5.27
CA CYS A 22 20.13 8.66 -5.91
C CYS A 22 20.22 7.26 -6.52
N LYS A 23 20.49 7.18 -7.82
CA LYS A 23 20.71 5.92 -8.55
C LYS A 23 21.96 5.17 -8.08
N ASN A 24 22.92 5.90 -7.49
CA ASN A 24 24.20 5.34 -7.01
C ASN A 24 24.23 5.10 -5.49
N PHE A 25 23.13 5.39 -4.77
CA PHE A 25 23.05 5.05 -3.35
C PHE A 25 22.56 3.60 -3.20
N PRO A 26 23.14 2.80 -2.29
CA PRO A 26 22.79 1.38 -2.14
C PRO A 26 21.32 1.09 -1.83
N LEU A 27 20.60 2.07 -1.26
CA LEU A 27 19.19 1.98 -0.92
C LEU A 27 18.38 3.02 -1.71
N LYS A 28 17.16 2.70 -2.11
CA LYS A 28 16.29 3.68 -2.79
C LYS A 28 15.67 4.65 -1.77
N LYS A 29 16.48 5.55 -1.23
CA LYS A 29 16.03 6.60 -0.30
C LYS A 29 15.24 7.66 -1.08
N MET A 30 13.93 7.61 -0.92
CA MET A 30 12.99 8.57 -1.50
C MET A 30 12.91 9.81 -0.63
N ILE A 31 13.34 10.95 -1.16
CA ILE A 31 13.33 12.24 -0.48
C ILE A 31 12.28 13.11 -1.15
N PRO A 32 11.23 13.59 -0.44
CA PRO A 32 10.22 14.44 -1.04
C PRO A 32 10.84 15.71 -1.64
N PHE A 33 10.59 15.96 -2.91
CA PHE A 33 11.26 17.00 -3.71
C PHE A 33 11.01 18.40 -3.14
N GLU A 34 9.78 18.68 -2.70
CA GLU A 34 9.41 19.97 -2.13
C GLU A 34 10.05 20.24 -0.77
N ARG A 35 10.50 19.18 -0.08
CA ARG A 35 11.18 19.28 1.23
C ARG A 35 12.69 19.38 1.13
N ILE A 36 13.23 19.38 -0.09
CA ILE A 36 14.64 19.62 -0.30
C ILE A 36 14.89 21.11 -0.06
N PHE A 37 15.48 21.43 1.08
CA PHE A 37 15.92 22.79 1.37
C PHE A 37 16.89 23.26 0.26
N GLN A 38 16.55 24.38 -0.37
CA GLN A 38 17.29 24.88 -1.52
C GLN A 38 18.77 25.15 -1.19
N ASN A 39 19.14 25.33 0.08
CA ASN A 39 20.49 25.68 0.48
C ASN A 39 21.39 24.48 0.80
N GLU A 40 20.85 23.26 0.98
CA GLU A 40 21.60 22.07 1.39
C GLU A 40 21.65 20.97 0.30
N ASN A 41 21.17 21.26 -0.90
CA ASN A 41 20.91 20.24 -1.92
C ASN A 41 22.09 19.98 -2.87
N LEU A 42 23.01 19.11 -2.45
CA LEU A 42 24.15 18.68 -3.29
C LEU A 42 23.72 18.22 -4.69
N CYS A 43 22.65 17.42 -4.80
CA CYS A 43 22.28 16.75 -6.05
C CYS A 43 21.66 17.65 -7.12
N LEU A 44 20.94 18.71 -6.75
CA LEU A 44 20.19 19.56 -7.70
C LEU A 44 20.95 20.85 -8.07
N LYS A 45 22.16 21.01 -7.55
CA LYS A 45 23.08 22.10 -7.85
C LYS A 45 24.41 21.54 -8.34
N ARG A 46 25.33 22.43 -8.72
CA ARG A 46 26.70 22.08 -9.14
C ARG A 46 27.56 21.49 -8.01
N ASN A 47 27.08 21.50 -6.77
CA ASN A 47 27.76 21.00 -5.57
C ASN A 47 27.77 19.46 -5.49
N HIS A 48 27.18 18.74 -6.45
CA HIS A 48 27.23 17.27 -6.49
C HIS A 48 28.65 16.73 -6.70
N LYS A 49 29.58 17.57 -7.17
CA LYS A 49 31.00 17.24 -7.31
C LYS A 49 31.66 16.89 -5.96
N ASP A 50 31.13 17.42 -4.86
CA ASP A 50 31.61 17.16 -3.51
C ASP A 50 31.01 15.87 -2.90
N CYS A 51 30.07 15.23 -3.58
CA CYS A 51 29.42 14.01 -3.10
C CYS A 51 30.33 12.78 -3.32
N PRO A 52 30.63 11.98 -2.28
CA PRO A 52 31.46 10.78 -2.42
C PRO A 52 30.82 9.68 -3.28
N LEU A 53 29.51 9.75 -3.51
CA LEU A 53 28.80 8.83 -4.41
C LEU A 53 28.93 9.26 -5.87
N TYR A 54 29.12 10.56 -6.14
CA TYR A 54 29.36 11.06 -7.49
C TYR A 54 30.74 10.65 -7.98
N SER A 55 31.78 10.79 -7.14
CA SER A 55 33.15 10.41 -7.48
C SER A 55 33.33 8.90 -7.72
N LYS A 56 32.54 8.07 -7.04
CA LYS A 56 32.53 6.60 -7.23
C LYS A 56 31.77 6.16 -8.48
N GLY A 57 30.81 6.96 -8.96
CA GLY A 57 30.07 6.68 -10.19
C GLY A 57 30.81 7.23 -11.39
N MET A 58 31.77 6.47 -11.94
CA MET A 58 32.39 6.84 -13.21
C MET A 58 31.39 6.64 -14.36
N VAL A 59 30.71 7.72 -14.76
CA VAL A 59 30.05 7.80 -16.06
C VAL A 59 30.67 8.96 -16.81
N LEU A 60 31.04 8.73 -18.07
CA LEU A 60 31.46 9.73 -19.04
C LEU A 60 30.26 10.65 -19.38
N VAL A 61 29.79 11.43 -18.42
CA VAL A 61 28.76 12.45 -18.66
C VAL A 61 29.48 13.79 -18.84
N GLY A 62 29.04 14.58 -19.82
CA GLY A 62 29.65 15.87 -20.15
C GLY A 62 29.96 16.70 -18.91
N LYS A 63 31.17 17.27 -18.83
CA LYS A 63 31.81 17.79 -17.61
C LYS A 63 31.09 18.98 -16.93
N ASP A 64 29.98 19.47 -17.48
CA ASP A 64 29.27 20.69 -17.02
C ASP A 64 27.76 20.51 -16.85
N LEU A 65 27.34 19.47 -16.11
CA LEU A 65 25.94 19.37 -15.71
C LEU A 65 25.64 20.31 -14.54
N ALA A 66 24.51 21.02 -14.62
CA ALA A 66 23.99 21.82 -13.51
C ALA A 66 23.42 20.95 -12.36
N ILE A 67 23.09 19.69 -12.65
CA ILE A 67 22.41 18.73 -11.77
C ILE A 67 23.19 17.41 -11.80
N CYS A 68 23.24 16.70 -10.66
CA CYS A 68 23.86 15.39 -10.56
C CYS A 68 23.23 14.38 -11.55
N PRO A 69 24.02 13.68 -12.38
CA PRO A 69 23.49 12.72 -13.35
C PRO A 69 22.84 11.49 -12.69
N PHE A 70 23.17 11.21 -11.43
CA PHE A 70 22.62 10.10 -10.66
C PHE A 70 21.30 10.44 -9.98
N VAL A 71 20.80 11.66 -10.08
CA VAL A 71 19.48 11.98 -9.53
C VAL A 71 18.39 11.31 -10.37
N GLY A 72 17.52 10.57 -9.70
CA GLY A 72 16.28 10.04 -10.24
C GLY A 72 15.09 10.79 -9.66
N PHE A 73 13.99 10.82 -10.40
CA PHE A 73 12.71 11.36 -9.95
C PHE A 73 11.67 10.25 -9.99
N GLU A 74 10.79 10.22 -9.00
CA GLU A 74 9.69 9.28 -8.95
C GLU A 74 8.47 9.91 -8.27
N THR A 75 7.28 9.52 -8.73
CA THR A 75 6.04 9.89 -8.06
C THR A 75 5.73 8.85 -7.00
N VAL A 76 5.62 9.31 -5.77
CA VAL A 76 5.25 8.48 -4.63
C VAL A 76 3.83 8.83 -4.17
N SER A 77 3.14 7.87 -3.58
CA SER A 77 1.86 8.10 -2.89
C SER A 77 1.96 7.80 -1.41
N TYR A 78 1.17 8.53 -0.63
CA TYR A 78 0.98 8.27 0.80
C TYR A 78 -0.45 8.61 1.24
N CYS A 79 -0.89 7.99 2.32
CA CYS A 79 -2.18 8.30 2.95
C CYS A 79 -2.00 9.46 3.95
N VAL A 80 -2.81 10.51 3.84
CA VAL A 80 -2.75 11.67 4.77
C VAL A 80 -3.33 11.37 6.14
N ALA A 81 -4.18 10.34 6.25
CA ALA A 81 -4.85 9.95 7.48
C ALA A 81 -4.13 8.81 8.22
N PHE A 82 -3.11 8.20 7.62
CA PHE A 82 -2.33 7.18 8.31
C PHE A 82 -1.36 7.87 9.30
N PRO A 83 -1.27 7.43 10.56
CA PRO A 83 -0.49 8.13 11.61
C PRO A 83 1.00 8.31 11.27
N LEU A 84 1.56 7.37 10.52
CA LEU A 84 2.93 7.39 9.99
C LEU A 84 2.92 7.50 8.46
N LYS A 85 3.67 8.44 7.88
CA LYS A 85 3.73 8.60 6.42
C LYS A 85 4.43 7.39 5.78
N LYS A 86 3.66 6.36 5.43
CA LYS A 86 4.10 5.24 4.60
C LYS A 86 4.09 5.69 3.14
N ILE A 87 5.28 5.81 2.55
CA ILE A 87 5.50 6.28 1.19
C ILE A 87 5.67 5.05 0.29
N ALA A 88 4.80 4.91 -0.72
CA ALA A 88 4.89 3.86 -1.72
C ALA A 88 5.23 4.45 -3.08
N ALA A 89 6.18 3.82 -3.79
CA ALA A 89 6.47 4.15 -5.18
C ALA A 89 5.31 3.69 -6.07
N ASN A 90 4.74 4.61 -6.86
CA ASN A 90 3.56 4.31 -7.66
C ASN A 90 3.83 3.32 -8.79
N SER A 91 5.08 3.21 -9.24
CA SER A 91 5.49 2.28 -10.29
C SER A 91 5.56 0.83 -9.82
N ILE A 92 5.57 0.59 -8.50
CA ILE A 92 5.88 -0.73 -7.91
C ILE A 92 4.65 -1.35 -7.24
N VAL A 93 3.78 -0.54 -6.63
CA VAL A 93 2.75 -1.07 -5.72
C VAL A 93 1.34 -0.92 -6.30
N SER A 94 0.70 -2.05 -6.59
CA SER A 94 -0.76 -2.12 -6.71
C SER A 94 -1.37 -1.93 -5.33
N SER A 95 -1.94 -0.75 -5.08
CA SER A 95 -2.54 -0.41 -3.79
C SER A 95 -4.06 -0.32 -3.92
N PRO A 96 -4.84 -0.83 -2.95
CA PRO A 96 -6.28 -0.60 -2.86
C PRO A 96 -6.65 0.89 -2.89
N CYS A 97 -5.74 1.77 -2.46
CA CYS A 97 -5.91 3.21 -2.52
C CYS A 97 -5.99 3.77 -3.95
N ASN A 98 -5.52 3.02 -4.96
CA ASN A 98 -5.56 3.41 -6.37
C ASN A 98 -6.78 2.85 -7.14
N SER A 99 -7.71 2.18 -6.45
CA SER A 99 -8.95 1.65 -7.04
C SER A 99 -10.13 1.91 -6.12
N LEU A 100 -11.36 1.59 -6.54
CA LEU A 100 -12.55 1.66 -5.68
C LEU A 100 -12.47 0.79 -4.42
N ALA A 101 -11.48 -0.11 -4.31
CA ALA A 101 -11.26 -0.92 -3.10
C ALA A 101 -10.94 -0.07 -1.86
N TYR A 102 -10.57 1.22 -2.01
CA TYR A 102 -10.33 2.11 -0.88
C TYR A 102 -11.54 2.27 0.05
N VAL A 103 -12.77 2.04 -0.44
CA VAL A 103 -13.99 2.15 0.37
C VAL A 103 -14.04 1.14 1.51
N ASP A 104 -13.27 0.05 1.40
CA ASP A 104 -13.14 -0.98 2.43
C ASP A 104 -11.99 -0.70 3.42
N CYS A 105 -11.16 0.32 3.18
CA CYS A 105 -10.08 0.70 4.08
C CYS A 105 -10.62 1.20 5.45
N PRO A 106 -10.18 0.64 6.59
CA PRO A 106 -10.65 1.06 7.91
C PRO A 106 -10.38 2.55 8.22
N ILE A 107 -9.24 3.07 7.77
CA ILE A 107 -8.88 4.49 7.97
C ILE A 107 -9.80 5.40 7.15
N TYR A 108 -10.09 5.02 5.90
CA TYR A 108 -11.03 5.77 5.07
C TYR A 108 -12.43 5.75 5.69
N LYS A 109 -12.92 4.60 6.15
CA LYS A 109 -14.22 4.49 6.83
C LYS A 109 -14.29 5.33 8.10
N ARG A 110 -13.22 5.41 8.89
CA ARG A 110 -13.20 6.28 10.07
C ARG A 110 -13.27 7.77 9.70
N MET A 111 -12.61 8.16 8.61
CA MET A 111 -12.52 9.57 8.18
C MET A 111 -13.73 10.04 7.38
N ALA A 112 -14.34 9.16 6.57
CA ALA A 112 -15.37 9.48 5.58
C ALA A 112 -16.69 8.73 5.78
N GLY A 113 -16.72 7.71 6.65
CA GLY A 113 -17.93 6.98 6.98
C GLY A 113 -18.90 7.84 7.76
N THR A 114 -20.15 7.39 7.81
CA THR A 114 -21.13 8.00 8.71
C THR A 114 -20.68 7.81 10.18
N ALA A 115 -21.12 8.68 11.09
CA ALA A 115 -20.84 8.52 12.52
C ALA A 115 -21.22 7.11 13.04
N GLU A 116 -22.19 6.48 12.39
CA GLU A 116 -22.60 5.10 12.64
C GLU A 116 -21.56 4.06 12.18
N GLU A 117 -21.01 4.18 10.98
CA GLU A 117 -19.97 3.26 10.48
C GLU A 117 -18.65 3.42 11.24
N ALA A 118 -18.31 4.64 11.66
CA ALA A 118 -17.16 4.90 12.51
C ALA A 118 -17.34 4.35 13.93
N ARG A 119 -18.56 4.42 14.49
CA ARG A 119 -18.90 3.82 15.80
C ARG A 119 -18.87 2.29 15.80
N ARG A 120 -19.17 1.65 14.68
CA ARG A 120 -19.14 0.17 14.52
C ARG A 120 -17.73 -0.43 14.48
N LEU A 121 -16.72 0.42 14.28
CA LEU A 121 -15.31 0.02 14.29
C LEU A 121 -14.75 0.20 15.69
N THR A 122 -14.83 -0.87 16.49
CA THR A 122 -14.33 -0.92 17.85
C THR A 122 -12.87 -1.37 17.86
N SER A 123 -12.04 -0.75 18.70
CA SER A 123 -10.69 -1.24 18.95
C SER A 123 -10.68 -2.14 20.18
N LEU A 124 -10.25 -3.39 20.01
CA LEU A 124 -10.06 -4.35 21.09
C LEU A 124 -8.58 -4.69 21.17
N HIS A 125 -7.91 -4.33 22.27
CA HIS A 125 -6.46 -4.54 22.48
C HIS A 125 -5.58 -4.04 21.32
N GLY A 126 -5.98 -2.94 20.67
CA GLY A 126 -5.24 -2.36 19.55
C GLY A 126 -5.60 -2.94 18.17
N PHE A 127 -6.45 -3.96 18.11
CA PHE A 127 -6.95 -4.54 16.87
C PHE A 127 -8.33 -3.98 16.51
N MET A 128 -8.57 -3.81 15.21
CA MET A 128 -9.81 -3.26 14.69
C MET A 128 -10.86 -4.36 14.44
N ILE A 129 -11.99 -4.23 15.13
CA ILE A 129 -13.16 -5.11 14.98
C ILE A 129 -14.31 -4.31 14.37
N ASP A 130 -14.96 -4.87 13.35
CA ASP A 130 -16.14 -4.31 12.68
C ASP A 130 -17.35 -5.15 13.06
N GLU A 131 -18.24 -4.58 13.89
CA GLU A 131 -19.41 -5.27 14.45
C GLU A 131 -20.43 -5.73 13.38
N ALA A 132 -20.33 -5.23 12.14
CA ALA A 132 -21.17 -5.67 11.03
C ALA A 132 -20.64 -6.92 10.31
N LYS A 133 -19.52 -7.48 10.75
CA LYS A 133 -18.93 -8.70 10.20
C LYS A 133 -19.08 -9.86 11.17
N LEU A 134 -19.11 -11.06 10.60
CA LEU A 134 -19.03 -12.30 11.35
C LEU A 134 -17.58 -12.76 11.37
N TYR A 135 -17.04 -13.02 12.56
CA TYR A 135 -15.69 -13.54 12.74
C TYR A 135 -15.76 -15.06 12.87
N LEU A 136 -14.88 -15.74 12.15
CA LEU A 136 -14.82 -17.19 12.05
C LEU A 136 -13.48 -17.69 12.62
N GLU A 137 -13.40 -19.00 12.85
CA GLU A 137 -12.15 -19.65 13.19
C GLU A 137 -11.07 -19.39 12.11
N GLY A 138 -9.80 -19.48 12.50
CA GLY A 138 -8.68 -19.18 11.60
C GLY A 138 -8.47 -17.68 11.33
N HIS A 139 -9.00 -16.81 12.19
CA HIS A 139 -8.87 -15.34 12.08
C HIS A 139 -9.40 -14.76 10.77
N LEU A 140 -10.54 -15.30 10.35
CA LEU A 140 -11.27 -14.85 9.18
C LEU A 140 -12.45 -13.97 9.59
N TRP A 141 -12.76 -12.95 8.80
CA TRP A 141 -14.05 -12.29 8.84
C TRP A 141 -14.85 -12.58 7.58
N MET A 142 -16.16 -12.50 7.73
CA MET A 142 -17.14 -12.76 6.71
C MET A 142 -18.16 -11.63 6.65
N ARG A 143 -18.52 -11.20 5.43
CA ARG A 143 -19.67 -10.32 5.18
C ARG A 143 -20.57 -10.92 4.11
N ARG A 144 -21.85 -11.09 4.44
CA ARG A 144 -22.86 -11.62 3.52
C ARG A 144 -23.62 -10.47 2.85
N LYS A 145 -23.83 -10.55 1.54
CA LYS A 145 -24.68 -9.62 0.79
C LYS A 145 -25.25 -10.31 -0.44
N ASN A 146 -26.58 -10.37 -0.55
CA ASN A 146 -27.30 -10.92 -1.72
C ASN A 146 -26.84 -12.33 -2.14
N GLY A 147 -26.70 -13.25 -1.18
CA GLY A 147 -26.24 -14.63 -1.45
C GLY A 147 -24.73 -14.75 -1.76
N VAL A 148 -24.02 -13.64 -1.90
CA VAL A 148 -22.57 -13.61 -2.06
C VAL A 148 -21.92 -13.38 -0.71
N VAL A 149 -20.83 -14.10 -0.46
CA VAL A 149 -20.05 -13.95 0.75
C VAL A 149 -18.68 -13.39 0.41
N ARG A 150 -18.28 -12.34 1.12
CA ARG A 150 -16.90 -11.87 1.12
C ARG A 150 -16.21 -12.37 2.36
N ILE A 151 -15.04 -12.96 2.19
CA ILE A 151 -14.19 -13.48 3.26
C ILE A 151 -12.85 -12.74 3.21
N GLY A 152 -12.23 -12.51 4.36
CA GLY A 152 -10.90 -11.93 4.45
C GLY A 152 -10.24 -12.19 5.80
N LEU A 153 -8.96 -11.86 5.90
CA LEU A 153 -8.19 -11.86 7.15
C LEU A 153 -8.66 -10.74 8.07
N ASP A 154 -8.82 -11.02 9.36
CA ASP A 154 -8.99 -9.98 10.37
C ASP A 154 -7.67 -9.24 10.66
N ASP A 155 -7.78 -8.15 11.43
CA ASP A 155 -6.64 -7.27 11.74
C ASP A 155 -5.59 -8.00 12.60
N PHE A 156 -6.02 -8.96 13.43
CA PHE A 156 -5.13 -9.76 14.25
C PHE A 156 -4.37 -10.80 13.41
N ALA A 157 -5.03 -11.43 12.45
CA ALA A 157 -4.43 -12.33 11.48
C ALA A 157 -3.33 -11.62 10.68
N GLN A 158 -3.62 -10.41 10.17
CA GLN A 158 -2.63 -9.61 9.45
C GLN A 158 -1.44 -9.26 10.34
N PHE A 159 -1.67 -8.96 11.62
CA PHE A 159 -0.59 -8.71 12.57
C PHE A 159 0.29 -9.93 12.79
N ILE A 160 -0.29 -11.13 12.96
CA ILE A 160 0.46 -12.39 13.12
C ILE A 160 1.25 -12.71 11.85
N LEU A 161 0.63 -12.59 10.68
CA LEU A 161 1.28 -12.88 9.39
C LEU A 161 2.40 -11.90 9.06
N GLY A 162 2.33 -10.67 9.59
CA GLY A 162 3.28 -9.62 9.29
C GLY A 162 3.14 -9.10 7.84
N PRO A 163 4.22 -8.60 7.25
CA PRO A 163 4.22 -8.14 5.86
C PRO A 163 3.90 -9.28 4.89
N ILE A 164 2.82 -9.11 4.10
CA ILE A 164 2.44 -10.04 3.03
C ILE A 164 3.10 -9.56 1.74
N ALA A 165 4.04 -10.34 1.20
CA ALA A 165 4.76 -10.04 -0.02
C ALA A 165 3.89 -10.27 -1.26
N SER A 166 3.13 -11.36 -1.28
CA SER A 166 2.23 -11.70 -2.38
C SER A 166 0.99 -12.46 -1.90
N VAL A 167 -0.09 -12.40 -2.68
CA VAL A 167 -1.34 -13.12 -2.42
C VAL A 167 -1.75 -13.87 -3.69
N ARG A 168 -2.02 -15.17 -3.56
CA ARG A 168 -2.62 -16.01 -4.60
C ARG A 168 -4.04 -16.36 -4.21
N LEU A 169 -4.98 -16.08 -5.09
CA LEU A 169 -6.39 -16.43 -4.94
C LEU A 169 -6.76 -17.50 -5.97
N ARG A 170 -7.78 -18.29 -5.63
CA ARG A 170 -8.45 -19.19 -6.58
C ARG A 170 -9.10 -18.42 -7.74
N GLU A 171 -9.35 -19.11 -8.85
CA GLU A 171 -9.97 -18.48 -10.00
C GLU A 171 -11.48 -18.32 -9.83
N LYS A 172 -12.02 -17.24 -10.41
CA LYS A 172 -13.47 -16.99 -10.39
C LYS A 172 -14.21 -18.13 -11.11
N GLY A 173 -15.26 -18.65 -10.48
CA GLY A 173 -16.06 -19.76 -10.99
C GLY A 173 -15.57 -21.14 -10.54
N GLU A 174 -14.42 -21.21 -9.86
CA GLU A 174 -13.90 -22.44 -9.29
C GLU A 174 -14.77 -22.89 -8.11
N LYS A 175 -15.10 -24.19 -8.07
CA LYS A 175 -15.78 -24.80 -6.91
C LYS A 175 -14.75 -25.06 -5.82
N ILE A 176 -15.06 -24.64 -4.61
CA ILE A 176 -14.20 -24.86 -3.44
C ILE A 176 -14.91 -25.71 -2.40
N GLY A 177 -14.22 -26.72 -1.90
CA GLY A 177 -14.65 -27.55 -0.77
C GLY A 177 -14.46 -26.86 0.57
N GLU A 178 -15.06 -27.41 1.62
CA GLU A 178 -14.75 -27.01 2.99
C GLU A 178 -13.31 -27.40 3.34
N SER A 179 -12.60 -26.55 4.07
CA SER A 179 -11.18 -26.73 4.42
C SER A 179 -10.21 -26.80 3.23
N GLU A 180 -10.65 -26.47 2.00
CA GLU A 180 -9.74 -26.28 0.87
C GLU A 180 -9.17 -24.87 0.87
N TRP A 181 -7.93 -24.68 0.41
CA TRP A 181 -7.33 -23.34 0.34
C TRP A 181 -8.10 -22.43 -0.62
N TYR A 182 -8.40 -21.20 -0.18
CA TYR A 182 -9.01 -20.16 -1.01
C TYR A 182 -8.05 -18.99 -1.27
N MET A 183 -7.09 -18.78 -0.35
CA MET A 183 -6.08 -17.74 -0.42
C MET A 183 -4.75 -18.29 0.10
N ARG A 184 -3.66 -18.03 -0.62
CA ARG A 184 -2.29 -18.27 -0.14
C ARG A 184 -1.55 -16.95 -0.03
N CYS A 185 -0.86 -16.75 1.09
CA CYS A 185 -0.07 -15.56 1.36
C CYS A 185 1.40 -15.95 1.46
N GLU A 186 2.24 -15.27 0.69
CA GLU A 186 3.69 -15.32 0.86
C GLU A 186 4.10 -14.26 1.89
N VAL A 187 4.74 -14.70 2.96
CA VAL A 187 5.23 -13.88 4.08
C VAL A 187 6.70 -14.20 4.33
N ASP A 188 7.36 -13.40 5.16
CA ASP A 188 8.80 -13.56 5.42
C ASP A 188 9.18 -14.95 5.97
N THR A 189 8.26 -15.62 6.68
CA THR A 189 8.46 -16.94 7.28
C THR A 189 8.09 -18.11 6.36
N GLY A 190 7.60 -17.84 5.14
CA GLY A 190 7.18 -18.87 4.17
C GLY A 190 5.80 -18.61 3.56
N GLU A 191 5.14 -19.68 3.13
CA GLU A 191 3.77 -19.61 2.60
C GLU A 191 2.76 -20.03 3.67
N VAL A 192 1.68 -19.27 3.79
CA VAL A 192 0.53 -19.61 4.64
C VAL A 192 -0.70 -19.80 3.77
N GLU A 193 -1.40 -20.90 3.99
CA GLU A 193 -2.68 -21.20 3.35
C GLU A 193 -3.85 -20.81 4.26
N LEU A 194 -4.85 -20.17 3.66
CA LEU A 194 -6.12 -19.87 4.29
C LEU A 194 -7.21 -20.73 3.69
N LEU A 195 -7.89 -21.45 4.58
CA LEU A 195 -8.83 -22.49 4.22
C LEU A 195 -10.26 -21.92 4.16
N ALA A 196 -11.03 -22.41 3.21
CA ALA A 196 -12.41 -22.02 3.02
C ALA A 196 -13.25 -22.54 4.19
N PRO A 197 -13.98 -21.67 4.91
CA PRO A 197 -14.80 -22.08 6.05
C PRO A 197 -16.08 -22.81 5.64
N PHE A 198 -16.40 -22.88 4.35
CA PHE A 198 -17.56 -23.60 3.82
C PHE A 198 -17.39 -23.83 2.32
N ARG A 199 -18.15 -24.80 1.80
CA ARG A 199 -18.22 -25.08 0.37
C ARG A 199 -18.86 -23.93 -0.41
N GLY A 200 -18.33 -23.61 -1.60
CA GLY A 200 -18.88 -22.55 -2.44
C GLY A 200 -18.33 -22.50 -3.86
N VAL A 201 -18.53 -21.36 -4.51
CA VAL A 201 -17.95 -20.99 -5.80
C VAL A 201 -17.31 -19.61 -5.63
N VAL A 202 -16.07 -19.45 -6.11
CA VAL A 202 -15.27 -18.21 -6.01
C VAL A 202 -15.78 -17.13 -6.96
#